data_AF-A0AAV1U174-F1
#
_entry.id   AF-A0AAV1U174-F1
#
_cell.length_a   1.000
_cell.length_b   1.000
_cell.length_c   1.000
_cell.angle_alpha   90.00
_cell.angle_beta   90.00
_cell.angle_gamma   90.00
#
_symmetry.space_group_name_H-M   'P 1'
#
loop_
_entity.id
_entity.type
_entity.pdbx_description
1 polymer ?
#
loop_
_entity_poly.entity_id
_entity_poly.type
_entity_poly.pdbx_seq_one_letter_code
_entity_poly.pdbx_strand_id
1 'polypeptide(L)'
;MQEHVLQRVLLEWLKLDPVATPSPCRALWPHWTDQDKQQVKLRVLSLNAWGLPVAPKCTERAVNIANAISNAYDLVVLQEIWHVRERNLIIAKAQKNGFHYYHYFNSAVGFPFPMGADSFGTGLLVLSTFPVSSALYHSFGLSGRPYALHESDFIANKGVGLLRVETPAGQIDVYATHLLANYNSRGEPGPGDFYQSHRVGQSYELTQFILATSRSDLTIVCGDFNSSPDCLELKVPRQLLCLRDAYTDTNDDENGLTFASPDNKYSHGEHPMRMDYVMYRINRQHERESNWHLVKSSIFKEFFIDARGDTTPLSDHFGVSAEFVFSEARPHICERKAVNAEVLPLDGKGSLKATVVAHSCPTTTCSYCDKQEQDQSEEEKAAADVACLREVLNMLLVGRNGAIMARRTRLWRAVAFFAAALAVCVTHVMSIMVSRWSWAAVLLFGIISVAEYILTFFFLTFECSTFTELTNEVQLDLHVHTQRKSERLRAKARKA
;
A
#
# COMPACT_ATOMS: atom_id res chain seq x y z
N MET A 1 2.10 30.72 -1.29
CA MET A 1 1.84 29.39 -1.87
C MET A 1 1.83 29.43 -3.40
N GLN A 2 1.03 30.30 -4.04
CA GLN A 2 0.97 30.41 -5.51
C GLN A 2 2.31 30.77 -6.16
N GLU A 3 3.10 31.68 -5.59
CA GLU A 3 4.37 32.12 -6.17
C GLU A 3 5.44 31.02 -6.20
N HIS A 4 5.57 30.23 -5.13
CA HIS A 4 6.49 29.09 -5.09
C HIS A 4 6.10 27.97 -6.05
N VAL A 5 4.79 27.67 -6.18
CA VAL A 5 4.30 26.68 -7.14
C VAL A 5 4.56 27.15 -8.57
N LEU A 6 4.28 28.43 -8.86
CA LEU A 6 4.55 29.01 -10.18
C LEU A 6 6.04 29.01 -10.51
N GLN A 7 6.89 29.41 -9.57
CA GLN A 7 8.34 29.38 -9.74
C GLN A 7 8.84 27.95 -9.96
N ARG A 8 8.31 26.97 -9.21
CA ARG A 8 8.67 25.56 -9.36
C ARG A 8 8.29 25.01 -10.72
N VAL A 9 7.06 25.25 -11.16
CA VAL A 9 6.57 24.85 -12.48
C VAL A 9 7.42 25.50 -13.58
N LEU A 10 7.81 26.77 -13.44
CA LEU A 10 8.67 27.45 -14.40
C LEU A 10 10.09 26.87 -14.42
N LEU A 11 10.70 26.60 -13.26
CA LEU A 11 12.02 25.98 -13.16
C LEU A 11 12.06 24.59 -13.82
N GLU A 12 11.00 23.80 -13.65
CA GLU A 12 10.87 22.46 -14.21
C GLU A 12 10.56 22.50 -15.72
N TRP A 13 9.57 23.31 -16.12
CA TRP A 13 9.17 23.44 -17.52
C TRP A 13 10.30 24.00 -18.40
N LEU A 14 11.06 24.97 -17.88
CA LEU A 14 12.20 25.58 -18.58
C LEU A 14 13.53 24.87 -18.30
N LYS A 15 13.55 23.79 -17.49
CA LYS A 15 14.75 23.04 -17.09
C LYS A 15 15.89 23.93 -16.57
N LEU A 16 15.58 24.96 -15.79
CA LEU A 16 16.55 25.98 -15.37
C LEU A 16 17.45 25.54 -14.21
N ASP A 17 17.09 24.47 -13.50
CA ASP A 17 17.83 23.93 -12.36
C ASP A 17 17.81 22.39 -12.40
N PRO A 18 18.56 21.75 -13.31
CA PRO A 18 18.55 20.30 -13.46
C PRO A 18 19.26 19.61 -12.29
N VAL A 19 18.63 18.59 -11.71
CA VAL A 19 19.29 17.70 -10.73
C VAL A 19 19.88 16.51 -11.45
N ALA A 20 21.19 16.30 -11.24
CA ALA A 20 21.93 15.20 -11.85
C ALA A 20 21.30 13.84 -11.51
N THR A 21 21.22 12.96 -12.50
CA THR A 21 20.86 11.57 -12.28
C THR A 21 21.96 10.88 -11.47
N PRO A 22 21.63 10.25 -10.32
CA PRO A 22 22.60 9.49 -9.55
C PRO A 22 23.28 8.44 -10.41
N SER A 23 24.56 8.19 -10.15
CA SER A 23 25.25 7.11 -10.85
C SER A 23 24.61 5.77 -10.47
N PRO A 24 24.45 4.84 -11.43
CA PRO A 24 24.08 3.47 -11.13
C PRO A 24 24.99 2.86 -10.07
N CYS A 25 24.51 1.84 -9.35
CA CYS A 25 25.32 1.12 -8.39
C CYS A 25 26.63 0.64 -9.05
N ARG A 26 27.77 0.99 -8.42
CA ARG A 26 29.10 0.48 -8.78
C ARG A 26 29.74 -0.31 -7.64
N ALA A 27 28.97 -0.60 -6.59
CA ALA A 27 29.46 -1.38 -5.47
C ALA A 27 29.74 -2.81 -5.93
N LEU A 28 30.91 -3.32 -5.54
CA LEU A 28 31.24 -4.73 -5.71
C LEU A 28 30.27 -5.56 -4.88
N TRP A 29 29.95 -6.76 -5.37
CA TRP A 29 29.17 -7.69 -4.58
C TRP A 29 29.96 -8.05 -3.31
N PRO A 30 29.35 -7.95 -2.12
CA PRO A 30 30.04 -8.23 -0.88
C PRO A 30 30.41 -9.72 -0.78
N HIS A 31 31.58 -9.99 -0.18
CA HIS A 31 31.96 -11.32 0.26
C HIS A 31 31.73 -11.41 1.77
N TRP A 32 30.78 -12.25 2.18
CA TRP A 32 30.47 -12.47 3.58
C TRP A 32 31.27 -13.65 4.13
N THR A 33 31.94 -13.41 5.25
CA THR A 33 32.62 -14.43 6.05
C THR A 33 31.59 -15.33 6.75
N ASP A 34 32.02 -16.47 7.29
CA ASP A 34 31.11 -17.31 8.07
C ASP A 34 30.62 -16.62 9.36
N GLN A 35 31.41 -15.69 9.90
CA GLN A 35 30.99 -14.86 11.03
C GLN A 35 29.83 -13.92 10.64
N ASP A 36 29.88 -13.31 9.45
CA ASP A 36 28.80 -12.43 8.95
C ASP A 36 27.48 -13.20 8.79
N LYS A 37 27.54 -14.51 8.51
CA LYS A 37 26.36 -15.37 8.35
C LYS A 37 25.74 -15.81 9.67
N GLN A 38 26.49 -15.77 10.78
CA GLN A 38 26.01 -16.22 12.09
C GLN A 38 25.05 -15.21 12.73
N GLN A 39 25.28 -13.91 12.51
CA GLN A 39 24.46 -12.85 13.07
C GLN A 39 24.22 -11.75 12.03
N VAL A 40 23.02 -11.73 11.46
CA VAL A 40 22.61 -10.68 10.51
C VAL A 40 21.58 -9.80 11.17
N LYS A 41 21.72 -8.50 10.99
CA LYS A 41 20.73 -7.51 11.41
C LYS A 41 20.19 -6.81 10.18
N LEU A 42 18.87 -6.62 10.15
CA LEU A 42 18.15 -5.96 9.09
C LEU A 42 17.18 -4.95 9.69
N ARG A 43 17.50 -3.66 9.56
CA ARG A 43 16.65 -2.55 9.98
C ARG A 43 15.88 -2.02 8.78
N VAL A 44 14.56 -2.11 8.85
CA VAL A 44 13.64 -1.74 7.78
C VAL A 44 12.86 -0.49 8.15
N LEU A 45 12.66 0.41 7.20
CA LEU A 45 11.77 1.56 7.31
C LEU A 45 10.78 1.57 6.14
N SER A 46 9.50 1.76 6.42
CA SER A 46 8.48 2.21 5.45
C SER A 46 8.07 3.64 5.76
N LEU A 47 8.04 4.52 4.77
CA LEU A 47 7.66 5.92 4.94
C LEU A 47 7.00 6.50 3.68
N ASN A 48 5.74 6.93 3.79
CA ASN A 48 5.17 7.85 2.80
C ASN A 48 5.86 9.22 2.93
N ALA A 49 6.58 9.64 1.89
CA ALA A 49 7.42 10.82 1.90
C ALA A 49 6.70 12.11 1.43
N TRP A 50 5.44 12.00 0.99
CA TRP A 50 4.64 13.12 0.51
C TRP A 50 5.35 13.97 -0.54
N GLY A 51 5.98 13.34 -1.52
CA GLY A 51 6.83 13.99 -2.51
C GLY A 51 6.05 14.69 -3.63
N LEU A 52 4.82 15.16 -3.36
CA LEU A 52 4.04 15.94 -4.32
C LEU A 52 4.77 17.27 -4.61
N PRO A 53 5.04 17.63 -5.88
CA PRO A 53 5.80 18.85 -6.20
C PRO A 53 5.18 20.14 -5.66
N VAL A 54 3.86 20.15 -5.47
CA VAL A 54 3.09 21.27 -4.92
C VAL A 54 3.03 21.28 -3.39
N ALA A 55 3.50 20.22 -2.72
CA ALA A 55 3.50 20.15 -1.26
C ALA A 55 4.51 21.14 -0.66
N PRO A 56 4.20 21.72 0.52
CA PRO A 56 5.12 22.59 1.24
C PRO A 56 6.51 21.96 1.43
N LYS A 57 7.55 22.75 1.12
CA LYS A 57 8.96 22.41 1.37
C LYS A 57 9.40 21.06 0.81
N CYS A 58 8.77 20.57 -0.26
CA CYS A 58 9.00 19.23 -0.82
C CYS A 58 10.49 18.88 -0.99
N THR A 59 11.28 19.76 -1.60
CA THR A 59 12.74 19.53 -1.79
C THR A 59 13.54 19.54 -0.48
N GLU A 60 13.22 20.46 0.44
CA GLU A 60 13.89 20.54 1.74
C GLU A 60 13.57 19.30 2.59
N ARG A 61 12.31 18.82 2.56
CA ARG A 61 11.90 17.57 3.17
C ARG A 61 12.64 16.38 2.56
N ALA A 62 12.72 16.25 1.24
CA ALA A 62 13.47 15.18 0.57
C ALA A 62 14.94 15.11 1.02
N VAL A 63 15.60 16.27 1.16
CA VAL A 63 16.96 16.35 1.70
C VAL A 63 17.05 15.88 3.14
N ASN A 64 16.10 16.28 3.99
CA ASN A 64 16.08 15.91 5.40
C ASN A 64 15.66 14.45 5.62
N ILE A 65 14.78 13.88 4.79
CA ILE A 65 14.46 12.44 4.77
C ILE A 65 15.73 11.65 4.51
N ALA A 66 16.50 12.01 3.48
CA ALA A 66 17.75 11.32 3.18
C ALA A 66 18.77 11.42 4.33
N ASN A 67 18.82 12.54 5.05
CA ASN A 67 19.67 12.69 6.23
C ASN A 67 19.17 11.80 7.38
N ALA A 68 17.87 11.76 7.65
CA ALA A 68 17.28 11.04 8.78
C ALA A 68 17.40 9.51 8.64
N ILE A 69 17.38 8.98 7.41
CA ILE A 69 17.57 7.54 7.16
C ILE A 69 19.04 7.09 7.18
N SER A 70 19.99 8.03 7.19
CA SER A 70 21.42 7.74 7.05
C SER A 70 21.96 6.95 8.25
N ASN A 71 22.61 5.81 8.00
CA ASN A 71 23.19 4.90 9.01
C ASN A 71 22.19 4.24 9.99
N ALA A 72 20.93 4.64 9.97
CA ALA A 72 19.89 4.14 10.85
C ALA A 72 19.22 2.86 10.32
N TYR A 73 19.19 2.67 9.00
CA TYR A 73 18.48 1.59 8.34
C TYR A 73 19.34 0.85 7.32
N ASP A 74 18.95 -0.37 6.99
CA ASP A 74 19.59 -1.22 5.98
C ASP A 74 18.70 -1.37 4.73
N LEU A 75 17.39 -1.24 4.92
CA LEU A 75 16.38 -1.27 3.87
C LEU A 75 15.35 -0.16 4.12
N VAL A 76 15.12 0.71 3.13
CA VAL A 76 14.16 1.80 3.22
C VAL A 76 13.22 1.74 2.03
N VAL A 77 11.92 1.70 2.30
CA VAL A 77 10.85 1.72 1.29
C VAL A 77 10.10 3.04 1.43
N LEU A 78 10.18 3.88 0.40
CA LEU A 78 9.54 5.17 0.34
C LEU A 78 8.36 5.14 -0.63
N GLN A 79 7.22 5.66 -0.19
CA GLN A 79 6.07 5.96 -1.05
C GLN A 79 6.03 7.45 -1.41
N GLU A 80 5.27 7.78 -2.45
CA GLU A 80 5.08 9.17 -2.92
C GLU A 80 6.33 9.92 -3.39
N ILE A 81 7.34 9.22 -3.86
CA ILE A 81 8.50 9.84 -4.54
C ILE A 81 8.13 10.12 -6.00
N TRP A 82 7.28 11.12 -6.23
CA TRP A 82 6.66 11.34 -7.55
C TRP A 82 7.62 11.90 -8.60
N HIS A 83 8.47 12.85 -8.19
CA HIS A 83 9.23 13.67 -9.10
C HIS A 83 10.73 13.33 -9.08
N VAL A 84 11.34 13.36 -10.28
CA VAL A 84 12.76 13.00 -10.49
C VAL A 84 13.73 13.82 -9.65
N ARG A 85 13.42 15.08 -9.37
CA ARG A 85 14.29 15.97 -8.59
C ARG A 85 14.48 15.44 -7.17
N GLU A 86 13.39 15.25 -6.44
CA GLU A 86 13.39 14.74 -5.07
C GLU A 86 13.95 13.31 -5.01
N ARG A 87 13.55 12.46 -5.97
CA ARG A 87 14.11 11.11 -6.14
C ARG A 87 15.64 11.13 -6.20
N ASN A 88 16.20 11.93 -7.11
CA ASN A 88 17.64 12.00 -7.34
C ASN A 88 18.38 12.58 -6.14
N LEU A 89 17.81 13.60 -5.47
CA LEU A 89 18.39 14.16 -4.24
C LEU A 89 18.47 13.14 -3.11
N ILE A 90 17.38 12.38 -2.91
CA ILE A 90 17.33 11.32 -1.88
C ILE A 90 18.38 10.26 -2.18
N ILE A 91 18.39 9.72 -3.39
CA ILE A 91 19.34 8.66 -3.79
C ILE A 91 20.78 9.15 -3.66
N ALA A 92 21.12 10.33 -4.20
CA ALA A 92 22.48 10.85 -4.18
C ALA A 92 23.01 11.08 -2.76
N LYS A 93 22.13 11.47 -1.81
CA LYS A 93 22.49 11.58 -0.40
C LYS A 93 22.57 10.22 0.29
N ALA A 94 21.62 9.32 0.03
CA ALA A 94 21.61 7.98 0.60
C ALA A 94 22.86 7.17 0.19
N GLN A 95 23.31 7.31 -1.07
CA GLN A 95 24.54 6.68 -1.58
C GLN A 95 25.80 7.06 -0.80
N LYS A 96 25.85 8.27 -0.22
CA LYS A 96 26.97 8.71 0.63
C LYS A 96 27.00 7.99 1.97
N ASN A 97 25.91 7.31 2.35
CA ASN A 97 25.72 6.62 3.63
C ASN A 97 25.54 5.10 3.45
N GLY A 98 26.07 4.53 2.37
CA GLY A 98 26.11 3.08 2.17
C GLY A 98 24.91 2.48 1.42
N PHE A 99 23.87 3.25 1.09
CA PHE A 99 22.77 2.79 0.23
C PHE A 99 23.20 2.76 -1.25
N HIS A 100 24.05 1.81 -1.60
CA HIS A 100 24.57 1.69 -2.96
C HIS A 100 23.56 1.07 -3.93
N TYR A 101 22.61 0.30 -3.41
CA TYR A 101 21.58 -0.37 -4.20
C TYR A 101 20.24 0.35 -4.04
N TYR A 102 19.56 0.61 -5.15
CA TYR A 102 18.24 1.20 -5.13
C TYR A 102 17.44 0.75 -6.35
N HIS A 103 16.11 0.82 -6.23
CA HIS A 103 15.20 0.64 -7.35
C HIS A 103 14.04 1.62 -7.23
N TYR A 104 13.75 2.30 -8.34
CA TYR A 104 12.56 3.12 -8.48
C TYR A 104 11.66 2.49 -9.53
N PHE A 105 10.41 2.20 -9.16
CA PHE A 105 9.44 1.61 -10.07
C PHE A 105 8.84 2.71 -10.95
N ASN A 106 9.17 2.69 -12.25
CA ASN A 106 8.83 3.79 -13.17
C ASN A 106 7.58 3.53 -14.03
N SER A 107 6.91 2.38 -13.86
CA SER A 107 5.78 1.94 -14.68
C SER A 107 4.48 2.69 -14.37
N ALA A 108 4.43 4.01 -14.63
CA ALA A 108 3.24 4.84 -14.48
C ALA A 108 2.49 5.05 -15.81
N VAL A 109 1.22 5.48 -15.75
CA VAL A 109 0.42 5.84 -16.93
C VAL A 109 0.88 7.19 -17.50
N GLY A 110 1.38 8.10 -16.65
CA GLY A 110 1.86 9.43 -17.02
C GLY A 110 0.76 10.50 -16.99
N PHE A 111 1.15 11.74 -16.65
CA PHE A 111 0.22 12.86 -16.49
C PHE A 111 -0.05 13.52 -17.87
N PRO A 112 -1.29 13.94 -18.18
CA PRO A 112 -1.64 14.48 -19.51
C PRO A 112 -1.08 15.87 -19.81
N PHE A 113 -0.29 16.45 -18.89
CA PHE A 113 0.39 17.73 -19.07
C PHE A 113 1.91 17.53 -19.03
N PRO A 114 2.67 18.22 -19.90
CA PRO A 114 4.12 18.06 -20.01
C PRO A 114 4.83 18.72 -18.82
N MET A 115 4.86 18.06 -17.66
CA MET A 115 5.71 18.46 -16.53
C MET A 115 7.11 17.83 -16.58
N GLY A 116 7.50 17.28 -17.74
CA GLY A 116 8.78 16.61 -17.98
C GLY A 116 8.60 15.12 -18.28
N ALA A 117 9.50 14.56 -19.11
CA ALA A 117 9.39 13.20 -19.63
C ALA A 117 9.52 12.10 -18.54
N ASP A 118 10.07 12.45 -17.37
CA ASP A 118 10.33 11.53 -16.25
C ASP A 118 9.55 11.93 -14.97
N SER A 119 8.52 12.77 -15.10
CA SER A 119 7.97 13.51 -13.96
C SER A 119 6.87 12.81 -13.17
N PHE A 120 6.51 11.57 -13.51
CA PHE A 120 5.54 10.77 -12.75
C PHE A 120 5.87 9.29 -12.92
N GLY A 121 6.38 8.64 -11.87
CA GLY A 121 6.45 7.18 -11.78
C GLY A 121 5.46 6.66 -10.74
N THR A 122 5.64 5.44 -10.24
CA THR A 122 4.69 4.86 -9.27
C THR A 122 4.81 5.47 -7.87
N GLY A 123 5.82 6.31 -7.66
CA GLY A 123 6.14 6.90 -6.36
C GLY A 123 6.89 5.94 -5.42
N LEU A 124 7.14 4.70 -5.84
CA LEU A 124 7.80 3.68 -5.02
C LEU A 124 9.31 3.68 -5.25
N LEU A 125 10.07 4.04 -4.21
CA LEU A 125 11.53 3.98 -4.18
C LEU A 125 11.98 3.04 -3.06
N VAL A 126 12.82 2.07 -3.40
CA VAL A 126 13.48 1.20 -2.42
C VAL A 126 14.98 1.49 -2.42
N LEU A 127 15.55 1.71 -1.24
CA LEU A 127 16.97 1.90 -0.98
C LEU A 127 17.46 0.73 -0.12
N SER A 128 18.62 0.16 -0.46
CA SER A 128 19.20 -0.96 0.25
C SER A 128 20.72 -0.83 0.40
N THR A 129 21.23 -1.14 1.59
CA THR A 129 22.67 -1.34 1.84
C THR A 129 23.12 -2.73 1.33
N PHE A 130 22.18 -3.68 1.26
CA PHE A 130 22.39 -5.02 0.73
C PHE A 130 22.15 -5.09 -0.80
N PRO A 131 22.87 -5.97 -1.53
CA PRO A 131 22.67 -6.14 -2.96
C PRO A 131 21.24 -6.51 -3.34
N VAL A 132 20.77 -5.96 -4.46
CA VAL A 132 19.47 -6.30 -5.07
C VAL A 132 19.73 -7.15 -6.32
N SER A 133 19.27 -8.40 -6.32
CA SER A 133 19.53 -9.34 -7.42
C SER A 133 18.44 -9.33 -8.50
N SER A 134 17.22 -8.91 -8.18
CA SER A 134 16.14 -8.76 -9.16
C SER A 134 15.06 -7.79 -8.69
N ALA A 135 14.32 -7.24 -9.65
CA ALA A 135 13.13 -6.43 -9.40
C ALA A 135 12.00 -6.83 -10.37
N LEU A 136 10.75 -6.82 -9.88
CA LEU A 136 9.54 -7.07 -10.66
C LEU A 136 8.44 -6.11 -10.19
N TYR A 137 7.57 -5.64 -11.09
CA TYR A 137 6.45 -4.79 -10.75
C TYR A 137 5.14 -5.39 -11.27
N HIS A 138 4.11 -5.39 -10.43
CA HIS A 138 2.73 -5.74 -10.78
C HIS A 138 1.84 -4.52 -10.57
N SER A 139 1.15 -4.08 -11.62
CA SER A 139 0.17 -3.00 -11.55
C SER A 139 -1.18 -3.56 -11.14
N PHE A 140 -1.86 -2.91 -10.19
CA PHE A 140 -3.20 -3.34 -9.80
C PHE A 140 -4.23 -2.94 -10.85
N GLY A 141 -5.21 -3.82 -11.08
CA GLY A 141 -6.26 -3.56 -12.05
C GLY A 141 -7.20 -2.41 -11.65
N LEU A 142 -7.38 -2.19 -10.34
CA LEU A 142 -8.30 -1.17 -9.78
C LEU A 142 -7.55 0.04 -9.22
N SER A 143 -6.96 0.87 -10.08
CA SER A 143 -6.11 2.02 -9.69
C SER A 143 -6.84 3.38 -9.64
N GLY A 144 -8.13 3.41 -9.26
CA GLY A 144 -8.90 4.66 -9.12
C GLY A 144 -9.49 5.19 -10.44
N ARG A 145 -9.90 6.47 -10.46
CA ARG A 145 -10.66 7.08 -11.57
C ARG A 145 -9.76 7.89 -12.52
N PRO A 146 -9.70 7.53 -13.81
CA PRO A 146 -8.86 8.21 -14.81
C PRO A 146 -9.19 9.69 -15.03
N TYR A 147 -10.45 10.06 -14.78
CA TYR A 147 -10.96 11.42 -14.93
C TYR A 147 -10.79 12.28 -13.67
N ALA A 148 -10.44 11.68 -12.54
CA ALA A 148 -10.17 12.40 -11.30
C ALA A 148 -8.68 12.74 -11.21
N LEU A 149 -8.21 13.58 -12.14
CA LEU A 149 -6.78 13.94 -12.26
C LEU A 149 -6.20 14.53 -10.95
N HIS A 150 -7.04 15.12 -10.10
CA HIS A 150 -6.66 15.67 -8.81
C HIS A 150 -6.34 14.59 -7.76
N GLU A 151 -6.86 13.37 -7.92
CA GLU A 151 -6.56 12.22 -7.07
C GLU A 151 -5.23 11.56 -7.48
N SER A 152 -4.78 11.71 -8.73
CA SER A 152 -3.46 11.25 -9.21
C SER A 152 -3.16 9.74 -9.13
N ASP A 153 -3.91 8.92 -8.37
CA ASP A 153 -3.62 7.48 -8.20
C ASP A 153 -3.69 6.68 -9.50
N PHE A 154 -4.64 7.01 -10.39
CA PHE A 154 -4.74 6.34 -11.69
C PHE A 154 -3.50 6.59 -12.53
N ILE A 155 -2.95 7.80 -12.43
CA ILE A 155 -1.76 8.21 -13.19
C ILE A 155 -0.51 7.54 -12.62
N ALA A 156 -0.47 7.39 -11.29
CA ALA A 156 0.59 6.68 -10.57
C ALA A 156 0.67 5.19 -10.93
N ASN A 157 -0.40 4.60 -11.47
CA ASN A 157 -0.50 3.17 -11.76
C ASN A 157 -0.15 2.31 -10.54
N LYS A 158 -0.94 2.45 -9.46
CA LYS A 158 -0.75 1.78 -8.17
C LYS A 158 -0.49 0.28 -8.35
N GLY A 159 0.31 -0.29 -7.47
CA GLY A 159 0.79 -1.66 -7.63
C GLY A 159 1.71 -2.11 -6.50
N VAL A 160 2.39 -3.23 -6.76
CA VAL A 160 3.39 -3.80 -5.87
C VAL A 160 4.68 -4.07 -6.63
N GLY A 161 5.78 -3.59 -6.06
CA GLY A 161 7.13 -3.90 -6.51
C GLY A 161 7.75 -4.99 -5.64
N LEU A 162 8.29 -6.05 -6.24
CA LEU A 162 9.11 -7.06 -5.60
C LEU A 162 10.58 -6.76 -5.86
N LEU A 163 11.41 -6.76 -4.81
CA LEU A 163 12.86 -6.84 -4.88
C LEU A 163 13.33 -8.12 -4.21
N ARG A 164 14.33 -8.77 -4.81
CA ARG A 164 15.12 -9.80 -4.13
C ARG A 164 16.39 -9.18 -3.59
N VAL A 165 16.53 -9.21 -2.27
CA VAL A 165 17.63 -8.58 -1.55
C VAL A 165 18.51 -9.67 -0.95
N GLU A 166 19.81 -9.54 -1.13
CA GLU A 166 20.80 -10.58 -0.82
C GLU A 166 21.47 -10.22 0.50
N THR A 167 21.22 -11.01 1.54
CA THR A 167 21.79 -10.80 2.87
C THR A 167 22.83 -11.89 3.17
N PRO A 168 23.72 -11.71 4.16
CA PRO A 168 24.60 -12.80 4.60
C PRO A 168 23.84 -14.05 5.04
N ALA A 169 22.59 -13.92 5.50
CA ALA A 169 21.72 -15.02 5.91
C ALA A 169 20.91 -15.63 4.75
N GLY A 170 21.18 -15.21 3.51
CA GLY A 170 20.46 -15.63 2.32
C GLY A 170 19.55 -14.55 1.73
N GLN A 171 18.92 -14.89 0.61
CA GLN A 171 18.02 -14.00 -0.11
C GLN A 171 16.72 -13.78 0.67
N ILE A 172 16.23 -12.55 0.70
CA ILE A 172 14.92 -12.15 1.23
C ILE A 172 14.06 -11.54 0.14
N ASP A 173 12.74 -11.68 0.28
CA ASP A 173 11.77 -11.04 -0.61
C ASP A 173 11.24 -9.75 0.04
N VAL A 174 11.37 -8.64 -0.67
CA VAL A 174 10.90 -7.32 -0.22
C VAL A 174 9.82 -6.82 -1.18
N TYR A 175 8.63 -6.60 -0.67
CA TYR A 175 7.50 -6.04 -1.40
C TYR A 175 7.28 -4.59 -0.97
N ALA A 176 7.23 -3.68 -1.94
CA ALA A 176 6.90 -2.28 -1.75
C ALA A 176 5.54 -1.99 -2.40
N THR A 177 4.61 -1.42 -1.65
CA THR A 177 3.29 -1.05 -2.19
C THR A 177 2.80 0.28 -1.63
N HIS A 178 1.82 0.85 -2.31
CA HIS A 178 1.02 1.98 -1.86
C HIS A 178 -0.38 1.73 -2.41
N LEU A 179 -1.38 1.51 -1.56
CA LEU A 179 -2.74 1.28 -2.02
C LEU A 179 -3.40 2.61 -2.43
N LEU A 180 -4.59 2.51 -3.04
CA LEU A 180 -5.38 3.66 -3.47
C LEU A 180 -5.73 4.55 -2.28
N ALA A 181 -5.63 5.87 -2.38
CA ALA A 181 -5.93 6.75 -1.26
C ALA A 181 -7.43 6.79 -0.90
N ASN A 182 -7.72 7.09 0.36
CA ASN A 182 -9.08 7.38 0.82
C ASN A 182 -9.41 8.87 0.64
N TYR A 183 -10.25 9.19 -0.34
CA TYR A 183 -10.69 10.56 -0.67
C TYR A 183 -11.97 11.01 0.05
N ASN A 184 -12.40 10.29 1.09
CA ASN A 184 -13.50 10.76 1.91
C ASN A 184 -13.13 12.12 2.53
N SER A 185 -14.04 13.11 2.44
CA SER A 185 -13.88 14.45 3.04
C SER A 185 -13.60 14.44 4.55
N ARG A 186 -13.85 13.33 5.24
CA ARG A 186 -13.53 13.12 6.65
C ARG A 186 -12.26 12.30 6.89
N GLY A 187 -11.60 11.76 5.87
CA GLY A 187 -10.43 10.88 6.04
C GLY A 187 -10.73 9.51 6.67
N GLU A 188 -11.98 9.23 7.06
CA GLU A 188 -12.41 7.93 7.61
C GLU A 188 -12.61 6.88 6.50
N PRO A 189 -12.04 5.66 6.63
CA PRO A 189 -12.54 4.49 5.94
C PRO A 189 -13.95 4.16 6.45
N GLY A 190 -14.97 4.21 5.60
CA GLY A 190 -16.37 4.04 6.05
C GLY A 190 -17.42 4.59 5.07
N PRO A 191 -18.67 4.84 5.51
CA PRO A 191 -19.72 5.41 4.67
C PRO A 191 -19.29 6.73 4.03
N GLY A 192 -19.13 6.75 2.70
CA GLY A 192 -18.60 7.89 1.94
C GLY A 192 -17.25 7.65 1.28
N ASP A 193 -16.56 6.55 1.64
CA ASP A 193 -15.37 6.07 0.93
C ASP A 193 -15.77 5.27 -0.32
N PHE A 194 -15.65 5.91 -1.48
CA PHE A 194 -15.97 5.29 -2.77
C PHE A 194 -14.89 4.35 -3.30
N TYR A 195 -13.75 4.24 -2.60
CA TYR A 195 -12.57 3.50 -3.04
C TYR A 195 -12.23 2.28 -2.18
N GLN A 196 -13.00 2.01 -1.13
CA GLN A 196 -12.81 0.81 -0.32
C GLN A 196 -12.84 -0.48 -1.15
N SER A 197 -13.79 -0.63 -2.08
CA SER A 197 -13.86 -1.81 -2.96
C SER A 197 -12.65 -1.94 -3.88
N HIS A 198 -12.05 -0.82 -4.30
CA HIS A 198 -10.80 -0.82 -5.05
C HIS A 198 -9.63 -1.27 -4.17
N ARG A 199 -9.45 -0.68 -2.98
CA ARG A 199 -8.37 -1.07 -2.07
C ARG A 199 -8.47 -2.53 -1.63
N VAL A 200 -9.68 -3.06 -1.41
CA VAL A 200 -9.90 -4.50 -1.13
C VAL A 200 -9.47 -5.35 -2.32
N GLY A 201 -9.81 -4.97 -3.55
CA GLY A 201 -9.33 -5.65 -4.75
C GLY A 201 -7.81 -5.61 -4.90
N GLN A 202 -7.19 -4.44 -4.66
CA GLN A 202 -5.74 -4.28 -4.67
C GLN A 202 -5.05 -5.13 -3.61
N SER A 203 -5.62 -5.22 -2.40
CA SER A 203 -5.08 -6.07 -1.32
C SER A 203 -5.20 -7.56 -1.65
N TYR A 204 -6.29 -7.98 -2.29
CA TYR A 204 -6.42 -9.35 -2.80
C TYR A 204 -5.38 -9.63 -3.91
N GLU A 205 -5.23 -8.74 -4.89
CA GLU A 205 -4.19 -8.86 -5.93
C GLU A 205 -2.77 -8.89 -5.34
N LEU A 206 -2.46 -8.03 -4.37
CA LEU A 206 -1.20 -8.03 -3.62
C LEU A 206 -0.96 -9.40 -2.98
N THR A 207 -2.00 -9.97 -2.36
CA THR A 207 -1.94 -11.27 -1.70
C THR A 207 -1.66 -12.39 -2.71
N GLN A 208 -2.37 -12.42 -3.84
CA GLN A 208 -2.12 -13.41 -4.90
C GLN A 208 -0.72 -13.27 -5.50
N PHE A 209 -0.27 -12.03 -5.70
CA PHE A 209 1.08 -11.75 -6.21
C PHE A 209 2.16 -12.26 -5.26
N ILE A 210 2.04 -11.99 -3.95
CA ILE A 210 2.98 -12.51 -2.95
C ILE A 210 2.93 -14.04 -2.90
N LEU A 211 1.73 -14.64 -2.92
CA LEU A 211 1.56 -16.09 -2.95
C LEU A 211 2.30 -16.74 -4.12
N ALA A 212 2.20 -16.15 -5.31
CA ALA A 212 2.80 -16.66 -6.53
C ALA A 212 4.31 -16.41 -6.64
N THR A 213 4.84 -15.41 -5.93
CA THR A 213 6.22 -14.93 -6.15
C THR A 213 7.17 -15.14 -4.98
N SER A 214 6.67 -15.26 -3.75
CA SER A 214 7.49 -15.41 -2.54
C SER A 214 8.21 -16.75 -2.53
N ARG A 215 9.51 -16.72 -2.26
CA ARG A 215 10.44 -17.86 -2.31
C ARG A 215 11.41 -17.89 -1.14
N SER A 216 11.56 -16.79 -0.42
CA SER A 216 12.52 -16.64 0.66
C SER A 216 11.96 -16.99 2.03
N ASP A 217 12.87 -17.36 2.93
CA ASP A 217 12.54 -17.63 4.34
C ASP A 217 12.04 -16.38 5.07
N LEU A 218 12.49 -15.19 4.68
CA LEU A 218 11.98 -13.92 5.15
C LEU A 218 11.32 -13.17 3.99
N THR A 219 10.03 -12.90 4.15
CA THR A 219 9.24 -12.03 3.29
C THR A 219 8.86 -10.78 4.07
N ILE A 220 9.08 -9.60 3.49
CA ILE A 220 8.74 -8.30 4.10
C ILE A 220 7.86 -7.54 3.12
N VAL A 221 6.77 -6.96 3.61
CA VAL A 221 5.85 -6.12 2.84
C VAL A 221 5.77 -4.76 3.51
N CYS A 222 6.26 -3.73 2.84
CA CYS A 222 6.26 -2.35 3.30
C CYS A 222 5.32 -1.51 2.43
N GLY A 223 4.53 -0.65 3.06
CA GLY A 223 3.65 0.22 2.31
C GLY A 223 2.75 1.10 3.14
N ASP A 224 2.20 2.10 2.46
CA ASP A 224 1.02 2.83 2.89
C ASP A 224 -0.21 2.11 2.32
N PHE A 225 -1.02 1.54 3.20
CA PHE A 225 -2.23 0.82 2.82
C PHE A 225 -3.46 1.72 2.73
N ASN A 226 -3.33 3.01 3.10
CA ASN A 226 -4.44 3.96 3.19
C ASN A 226 -5.63 3.45 4.02
N SER A 227 -5.37 2.52 4.95
CA SER A 227 -6.37 1.86 5.77
C SER A 227 -5.84 1.51 7.16
N SER A 228 -6.75 1.46 8.14
CA SER A 228 -6.47 1.15 9.54
C SER A 228 -6.13 -0.33 9.79
N PRO A 229 -5.50 -0.70 10.92
CA PRO A 229 -5.03 -2.07 11.15
C PRO A 229 -6.13 -3.15 11.16
N ASP A 230 -7.34 -2.77 11.55
CA ASP A 230 -8.50 -3.66 11.68
C ASP A 230 -9.36 -3.76 10.41
N CYS A 231 -8.90 -3.19 9.30
CA CYS A 231 -9.65 -3.18 8.05
C CYS A 231 -9.54 -4.52 7.28
N LEU A 232 -10.44 -4.72 6.32
CA LEU A 232 -10.41 -5.91 5.47
C LEU A 232 -9.12 -5.96 4.62
N GLU A 233 -8.64 -4.82 4.15
CA GLU A 233 -7.44 -4.70 3.32
C GLU A 233 -6.17 -5.20 4.02
N LEU A 234 -6.07 -5.09 5.35
CA LEU A 234 -4.98 -5.68 6.13
C LEU A 234 -5.30 -7.13 6.54
N LYS A 235 -6.58 -7.45 6.79
CA LYS A 235 -7.03 -8.81 7.11
C LYS A 235 -6.73 -9.82 6.01
N VAL A 236 -6.88 -9.46 4.74
CA VAL A 236 -6.66 -10.37 3.59
C VAL A 236 -5.24 -10.96 3.55
N PRO A 237 -4.15 -10.17 3.49
CA PRO A 237 -2.79 -10.70 3.49
C PRO A 237 -2.45 -11.41 4.80
N ARG A 238 -2.95 -10.93 5.95
CA ARG A 238 -2.74 -11.56 7.25
C ARG A 238 -3.38 -12.95 7.31
N GLN A 239 -4.62 -13.09 6.86
CA GLN A 239 -5.37 -14.34 6.90
C GLN A 239 -4.84 -15.34 5.86
N LEU A 240 -4.74 -14.93 4.59
CA LEU A 240 -4.46 -15.86 3.50
C LEU A 240 -2.98 -16.24 3.38
N LEU A 241 -2.06 -15.36 3.82
CA LEU A 241 -0.61 -15.61 3.74
C LEU A 241 0.07 -15.80 5.09
N CYS A 242 -0.66 -15.61 6.20
CA CYS A 242 -0.09 -15.54 7.55
C CYS A 242 0.97 -14.43 7.67
N LEU A 243 0.78 -13.32 6.94
CA LEU A 243 1.58 -12.12 7.17
C LEU A 243 1.25 -11.57 8.56
N ARG A 244 2.29 -11.17 9.29
CA ARG A 244 2.21 -10.56 10.61
C ARG A 244 2.54 -9.08 10.50
N ASP A 245 2.04 -8.28 11.44
CA ASP A 245 2.29 -6.85 11.51
C ASP A 245 3.35 -6.56 12.58
N ALA A 246 4.53 -6.09 12.16
CA ALA A 246 5.65 -5.89 13.08
C ALA A 246 5.34 -4.92 14.22
N TYR A 247 4.49 -3.92 13.97
CA TYR A 247 4.12 -2.95 15.00
C TYR A 247 3.23 -3.58 16.07
N THR A 248 2.12 -4.19 15.66
CA THR A 248 1.21 -4.92 16.57
C THR A 248 1.95 -6.02 17.33
N ASP A 249 2.89 -6.70 16.69
CA ASP A 249 3.64 -7.76 17.35
C ASP A 249 4.60 -7.24 18.42
N THR A 250 5.01 -5.98 18.48
CA THR A 250 6.09 -5.59 19.43
C THR A 250 5.74 -4.42 20.34
N ASN A 251 4.49 -3.94 20.31
CA ASN A 251 4.05 -2.81 21.11
C ASN A 251 2.70 -3.15 21.77
N ASP A 252 2.58 -2.79 23.05
CA ASP A 252 1.36 -3.03 23.84
C ASP A 252 0.38 -1.84 23.65
N ASP A 253 -0.72 -2.08 22.93
CA ASP A 253 -1.98 -1.29 22.83
C ASP A 253 -1.95 0.18 22.33
N GLU A 254 -0.80 0.81 22.08
CA GLU A 254 -0.81 2.08 21.32
C GLU A 254 -1.05 1.79 19.83
N ASN A 255 -2.02 2.47 19.20
CA ASN A 255 -2.36 2.24 17.78
C ASN A 255 -1.25 2.62 16.77
N GLY A 256 -0.17 3.26 17.23
CA GLY A 256 0.97 3.63 16.40
C GLY A 256 0.62 4.60 15.29
N LEU A 257 -0.05 5.71 15.61
CA LEU A 257 -0.57 6.65 14.61
C LEU A 257 0.51 7.12 13.63
N THR A 258 0.26 6.94 12.32
CA THR A 258 1.15 7.39 11.24
C THR A 258 0.56 8.55 10.44
N PHE A 259 -0.75 8.73 10.47
CA PHE A 259 -1.43 9.81 9.77
C PHE A 259 -2.40 10.57 10.68
N ALA A 260 -2.59 11.85 10.39
CA ALA A 260 -3.49 12.76 11.10
C ALA A 260 -3.26 12.86 12.61
N SER A 261 -2.06 12.52 13.08
CA SER A 261 -1.71 12.57 14.49
C SER A 261 -1.53 14.03 14.97
N PRO A 262 -1.81 14.33 16.26
CA PRO A 262 -1.76 15.71 16.77
C PRO A 262 -0.39 16.41 16.64
N ASP A 263 0.68 15.64 16.60
CA ASP A 263 2.06 16.08 16.44
C ASP A 263 2.47 16.30 14.97
N ASN A 264 1.63 15.95 13.99
CA ASN A 264 1.89 16.22 12.57
C ASN A 264 1.08 17.42 12.05
N LYS A 265 1.72 18.59 11.96
CA LYS A 265 1.07 19.82 11.51
C LYS A 265 0.58 19.82 10.04
N TYR A 266 0.97 18.83 9.24
CA TYR A 266 0.55 18.75 7.84
C TYR A 266 -0.75 17.97 7.65
N SER A 267 -0.98 16.94 8.47
CA SER A 267 -2.12 16.04 8.35
C SER A 267 -3.06 16.04 9.55
N HIS A 268 -2.68 16.64 10.69
CA HIS A 268 -3.49 16.66 11.91
C HIS A 268 -4.96 16.94 11.59
N GLY A 269 -5.83 16.01 12.00
CA GLY A 269 -7.26 16.04 11.70
C GLY A 269 -8.08 15.21 12.67
N GLU A 270 -9.38 15.11 12.40
CA GLU A 270 -10.36 14.49 13.30
C GLU A 270 -10.22 12.96 13.42
N HIS A 271 -9.47 12.32 12.51
CA HIS A 271 -9.41 10.86 12.36
C HIS A 271 -7.97 10.33 12.27
N PRO A 272 -7.17 10.45 13.34
CA PRO A 272 -5.84 9.88 13.40
C PRO A 272 -5.88 8.36 13.26
N MET A 273 -5.01 7.79 12.42
CA MET A 273 -4.87 6.34 12.30
C MET A 273 -3.47 5.93 11.85
N ARG A 274 -3.18 4.63 11.96
CA ARG A 274 -2.03 4.00 11.33
C ARG A 274 -2.42 3.53 9.94
N MET A 275 -1.76 4.06 8.92
CA MET A 275 -1.93 3.71 7.51
C MET A 275 -0.69 3.02 6.93
N ASP A 276 0.46 3.17 7.59
CA ASP A 276 1.74 2.65 7.14
C ASP A 276 2.12 1.37 7.91
N TYR A 277 2.71 0.40 7.21
CA TYR A 277 3.00 -0.91 7.77
C TYR A 277 4.35 -1.47 7.32
N VAL A 278 4.97 -2.24 8.21
CA VAL A 278 5.98 -3.25 7.88
C VAL A 278 5.41 -4.59 8.29
N MET A 279 4.84 -5.31 7.32
CA MET A 279 4.37 -6.68 7.52
C MET A 279 5.45 -7.67 7.16
N TYR A 280 5.40 -8.87 7.75
CA TYR A 280 6.40 -9.88 7.51
C TYR A 280 5.87 -11.30 7.62
N ARG A 281 6.54 -12.24 6.96
CA ARG A 281 6.34 -13.68 7.11
C ARG A 281 7.69 -14.35 7.17
N ILE A 282 7.84 -15.24 8.15
CA ILE A 282 9.02 -16.08 8.31
C ILE A 282 8.60 -17.51 7.97
N ASN A 283 9.06 -18.03 6.84
CA ASN A 283 8.74 -19.38 6.40
C ASN A 283 9.40 -20.40 7.34
N ARG A 284 8.62 -21.37 7.80
CA ARG A 284 9.05 -22.46 8.67
C ARG A 284 8.74 -23.84 8.07
N GLN A 285 8.43 -23.92 6.77
CA GLN A 285 8.02 -25.16 6.09
C GLN A 285 9.16 -26.14 5.79
N HIS A 286 10.43 -25.74 5.91
CA HIS A 286 11.56 -26.66 5.78
C HIS A 286 11.95 -27.28 7.12
N GLU A 287 12.49 -28.50 7.12
CA GLU A 287 12.98 -29.25 8.31
C GLU A 287 14.01 -28.46 9.15
N ARG A 288 14.53 -27.36 8.63
CA ARG A 288 15.31 -26.35 9.36
C ARG A 288 14.44 -25.11 9.55
N GLU A 289 14.06 -24.83 10.79
CA GLU A 289 13.40 -23.57 11.16
C GLU A 289 14.29 -22.39 10.74
N SER A 290 13.69 -21.38 10.10
CA SER A 290 14.39 -20.13 9.81
C SER A 290 14.78 -19.43 11.11
N ASN A 291 16.04 -18.98 11.19
CA ASN A 291 16.61 -18.29 12.34
C ASN A 291 16.29 -16.78 12.37
N TRP A 292 15.54 -16.29 11.38
CA TRP A 292 15.03 -14.93 11.40
C TRP A 292 14.01 -14.75 12.54
N HIS A 293 14.06 -13.60 13.20
CA HIS A 293 13.06 -13.17 14.17
C HIS A 293 12.96 -11.65 14.20
N LEU A 294 11.76 -11.15 14.47
CA LEU A 294 11.50 -9.73 14.75
C LEU A 294 11.97 -9.42 16.18
N VAL A 295 12.74 -8.35 16.34
CA VAL A 295 13.29 -7.92 17.63
C VAL A 295 12.47 -6.78 18.22
N LYS A 296 12.16 -5.78 17.40
CA LYS A 296 11.39 -4.59 17.81
C LYS A 296 10.86 -3.85 16.60
N SER A 297 9.90 -2.97 16.84
CA SER A 297 9.43 -1.99 15.88
C SER A 297 9.11 -0.67 16.58
N SER A 298 8.97 0.41 15.81
CA SER A 298 8.53 1.71 16.34
C SER A 298 8.01 2.62 15.23
N ILE A 299 7.23 3.64 15.61
CA ILE A 299 6.85 4.72 14.70
C ILE A 299 8.04 5.66 14.49
N PHE A 300 8.44 5.84 13.24
CA PHE A 300 9.48 6.77 12.83
C PHE A 300 8.91 8.18 12.76
N LYS A 301 9.13 8.95 13.83
CA LYS A 301 8.69 10.35 13.98
C LYS A 301 9.89 11.28 13.96
N GLU A 302 10.22 11.78 12.79
CA GLU A 302 11.36 12.69 12.62
C GLU A 302 10.92 14.07 12.12
N PHE A 303 11.71 15.06 12.54
CA PHE A 303 11.47 16.48 12.28
C PHE A 303 12.77 17.17 11.88
N PHE A 304 12.66 18.28 11.16
CA PHE A 304 13.77 19.17 10.87
C PHE A 304 13.40 20.60 11.25
N ILE A 305 14.43 21.42 11.51
CA ILE A 305 14.27 22.86 11.71
C ILE A 305 14.32 23.53 10.34
N ASP A 306 13.23 24.20 9.97
CA ASP A 306 13.15 24.89 8.68
C ASP A 306 13.91 26.24 8.69
N ALA A 307 13.96 26.90 7.53
CA ALA A 307 14.60 28.21 7.38
C ALA A 307 14.02 29.33 8.27
N ARG A 308 12.82 29.15 8.85
CA ARG A 308 12.19 30.10 9.79
C ARG A 308 12.43 29.72 11.26
N GLY A 309 13.11 28.60 11.52
CA GLY A 309 13.31 28.07 12.85
C GLY A 309 12.16 27.19 13.36
N ASP A 310 11.15 26.89 12.55
CA ASP A 310 10.02 26.06 12.98
C ASP A 310 10.39 24.57 12.91
N THR A 311 10.13 23.81 13.98
CA THR A 311 10.15 22.35 13.95
C THR A 311 9.08 21.85 12.98
N THR A 312 9.50 21.06 12.00
CA THR A 312 8.67 20.67 10.86
C THR A 312 8.78 19.16 10.61
N PRO A 313 7.66 18.43 10.51
CA PRO A 313 7.69 17.00 10.18
C PRO A 313 8.37 16.75 8.83
N LEU A 314 9.02 15.58 8.67
CA LEU A 314 9.59 15.18 7.38
C LEU A 314 8.54 14.91 6.30
N SER A 315 7.33 14.51 6.70
CA SER A 315 6.21 14.18 5.83
C SER A 315 4.88 14.43 6.55
N ASP A 316 3.76 14.42 5.83
CA ASP A 316 2.42 14.41 6.43
C ASP A 316 2.04 13.01 6.98
N HIS A 317 2.87 12.00 6.71
CA HIS A 317 2.92 10.72 7.40
C HIS A 317 4.13 10.60 8.33
N PHE A 318 4.00 9.76 9.35
CA PHE A 318 5.12 9.16 10.06
C PHE A 318 5.38 7.75 9.55
N GLY A 319 6.62 7.28 9.63
CA GLY A 319 6.98 5.96 9.12
C GLY A 319 6.77 4.84 10.13
N VAL A 320 6.91 3.60 9.67
CA VAL A 320 7.02 2.42 10.54
C VAL A 320 8.39 1.79 10.33
N SER A 321 9.09 1.55 11.44
CA SER A 321 10.38 0.88 11.45
C SER A 321 10.30 -0.48 12.14
N ALA A 322 11.06 -1.45 11.63
CA ALA A 322 11.17 -2.77 12.22
C ALA A 322 12.62 -3.27 12.17
N GLU A 323 13.04 -4.02 13.18
CA GLU A 323 14.36 -4.64 13.25
C GLU A 323 14.22 -6.16 13.28
N PHE A 324 14.80 -6.82 12.29
CA PHE A 324 14.90 -8.28 12.20
C PHE A 324 16.34 -8.71 12.45
N VAL A 325 16.50 -9.86 13.11
CA VAL A 325 17.80 -10.49 13.32
C VAL A 325 17.75 -11.94 12.87
N PHE A 326 18.82 -12.38 12.22
CA PHE A 326 19.12 -13.79 11.99
C PHE A 326 20.19 -14.21 12.99
N SER A 327 19.86 -15.14 13.89
CA SER A 327 20.83 -15.76 14.80
C SER A 327 20.31 -17.12 15.26
N GLU A 328 21.17 -17.97 15.83
CA GLU A 328 20.72 -19.24 16.44
C GLU A 328 19.54 -19.02 17.40
N ALA A 329 18.54 -19.90 17.31
CA ALA A 329 17.34 -19.84 18.12
C ALA A 329 17.70 -19.92 19.62
N ARG A 330 17.31 -18.90 20.39
CA ARG A 330 17.49 -18.91 21.86
C ARG A 330 16.49 -19.89 22.50
N PRO A 331 16.88 -20.63 23.55
CA PRO A 331 15.94 -21.45 24.34
C PRO A 331 14.80 -20.59 24.92
N HIS A 332 13.58 -21.09 24.83
CA HIS A 332 12.33 -20.46 25.29
C HIS A 332 12.34 -20.10 26.79
N ILE A 333 11.81 -18.92 27.16
CA ILE A 333 11.38 -18.57 28.52
C ILE A 333 10.09 -17.75 28.42
N CYS A 334 8.93 -18.41 28.50
CA CYS A 334 7.63 -17.73 28.59
C CYS A 334 7.03 -18.02 29.98
N GLU A 335 6.97 -17.01 30.84
CA GLU A 335 6.16 -17.11 32.07
C GLU A 335 4.68 -17.01 31.70
N ARG A 336 3.91 -18.10 31.81
CA ARG A 336 2.44 -18.04 31.67
C ARG A 336 1.86 -17.30 32.88
N LYS A 337 1.51 -16.01 32.75
CA LYS A 337 0.63 -15.33 33.71
C LYS A 337 -0.81 -15.35 33.18
N ALA A 338 -1.63 -16.25 33.72
CA ALA A 338 -3.07 -16.20 33.51
C ALA A 338 -3.63 -14.95 34.20
N VAL A 339 -4.13 -13.98 33.44
CA VAL A 339 -4.85 -12.83 33.96
C VAL A 339 -6.34 -13.14 33.81
N ASN A 340 -7.02 -13.38 34.93
CA ASN A 340 -8.47 -13.49 34.93
C ASN A 340 -9.05 -12.07 34.79
N ALA A 341 -9.50 -11.70 33.59
CA ALA A 341 -10.25 -10.47 33.40
C ALA A 341 -11.75 -10.78 33.55
N GLU A 342 -12.40 -10.17 34.53
CA GLU A 342 -13.86 -10.16 34.64
C GLU A 342 -14.42 -9.13 33.65
N VAL A 343 -14.99 -9.59 32.54
CA VAL A 343 -15.73 -8.73 31.60
C VAL A 343 -17.18 -8.66 32.07
N LEU A 344 -17.61 -7.48 32.53
CA LEU A 344 -19.01 -7.20 32.85
C LEU A 344 -19.79 -6.97 31.54
N PRO A 345 -20.86 -7.73 31.25
CA PRO A 345 -21.73 -7.44 30.12
C PRO A 345 -22.55 -6.16 30.38
N LEU A 346 -22.81 -5.39 29.32
CA LEU A 346 -23.66 -4.20 29.34
C LEU A 346 -25.13 -4.49 29.72
N ASP A 347 -25.54 -5.75 29.67
CA ASP A 347 -26.84 -6.23 30.12
C ASP A 347 -26.64 -7.13 31.34
N GLY A 348 -26.92 -6.63 32.55
CA GLY A 348 -26.55 -7.22 33.85
C GLY A 348 -27.16 -8.58 34.21
N LYS A 349 -27.06 -9.60 33.35
CA LYS A 349 -27.43 -11.00 33.63
C LYS A 349 -26.39 -11.96 33.05
N GLY A 350 -25.51 -12.46 33.91
CA GLY A 350 -24.63 -13.61 33.65
C GLY A 350 -23.15 -13.24 33.56
N SER A 351 -22.33 -13.82 34.44
CA SER A 351 -20.86 -13.74 34.37
C SER A 351 -20.35 -14.77 33.35
N LEU A 352 -19.86 -14.33 32.20
CA LEU A 352 -19.05 -15.16 31.30
C LEU A 352 -17.59 -15.04 31.74
N LYS A 353 -17.02 -16.14 32.25
CA LYS A 353 -15.57 -16.24 32.48
C LYS A 353 -14.89 -16.40 31.12
N ALA A 354 -14.37 -15.32 30.55
CA ALA A 354 -13.46 -15.39 29.43
C ALA A 354 -12.02 -15.36 29.96
N THR A 355 -11.28 -16.44 29.76
CA THR A 355 -9.85 -16.46 30.03
C THR A 355 -9.14 -15.70 28.91
N VAL A 356 -8.80 -14.43 29.14
CA VAL A 356 -7.94 -13.69 28.22
C VAL A 356 -6.49 -14.04 28.58
N VAL A 357 -5.80 -14.70 27.67
CA VAL A 357 -4.37 -15.00 27.82
C VAL A 357 -3.61 -13.73 27.44
N ALA A 358 -3.14 -12.98 28.43
CA ALA A 358 -2.20 -11.89 28.18
C ALA A 358 -0.83 -12.49 27.82
N HIS A 359 -0.34 -12.23 26.61
CA HIS A 359 0.94 -12.74 26.13
C HIS A 359 2.09 -11.88 26.67
N SER A 360 2.80 -12.34 27.70
CA SER A 360 3.98 -11.64 28.24
C SER A 360 5.29 -12.09 27.58
N CYS A 361 5.27 -12.51 26.30
CA CYS A 361 6.47 -12.98 25.64
C CYS A 361 7.32 -11.77 25.19
N PRO A 362 8.55 -11.57 25.71
CA PRO A 362 9.39 -10.43 25.33
C PRO A 362 9.84 -10.47 23.85
N THR A 363 9.64 -11.61 23.20
CA THR A 363 9.83 -11.83 21.77
C THR A 363 8.56 -12.47 21.23
N THR A 364 7.68 -11.68 20.66
CA THR A 364 6.40 -12.14 20.07
C THR A 364 6.55 -13.09 18.88
N THR A 365 7.77 -13.50 18.56
CA THR A 365 8.14 -14.50 17.56
C THR A 365 8.53 -15.86 18.15
N CYS A 366 8.12 -16.17 19.39
CA CYS A 366 8.47 -17.43 20.03
C CYS A 366 7.93 -18.63 19.24
N SER A 367 8.82 -19.49 18.73
CA SER A 367 8.49 -20.70 17.97
C SER A 367 7.59 -21.68 18.74
N TYR A 368 7.60 -21.65 20.07
CA TYR A 368 6.71 -22.46 20.91
C TYR A 368 5.28 -21.90 20.97
N CYS A 369 5.11 -20.57 21.05
CA CYS A 369 3.78 -19.94 21.04
C CYS A 369 3.13 -20.03 19.65
N ASP A 370 3.91 -19.81 18.59
CA ASP A 370 3.43 -19.95 17.20
C ASP A 370 3.08 -21.42 16.86
N LYS A 371 3.78 -22.41 17.43
CA LYS A 371 3.41 -23.84 17.29
C LYS A 371 2.09 -24.16 17.98
N GLN A 372 1.82 -23.58 19.15
CA GLN A 372 0.51 -23.71 19.81
C GLN A 372 -0.61 -23.00 19.03
N GLU A 373 -0.31 -21.91 18.30
CA GLU A 373 -1.25 -21.27 17.38
C GLU A 373 -1.40 -22.02 16.04
N GLN A 374 -0.36 -22.69 15.53
CA GLN A 374 -0.48 -23.60 14.39
C GLN A 374 -1.29 -24.86 14.71
N ASP A 375 -1.35 -25.24 16.00
CA ASP A 375 -2.27 -26.24 16.53
C ASP A 375 -3.71 -25.72 16.69
N GLN A 376 -4.00 -24.43 16.37
CA GLN A 376 -5.38 -24.05 15.97
C GLN A 376 -5.76 -24.99 14.84
N SER A 377 -6.86 -25.73 15.03
CA SER A 377 -7.26 -26.78 14.10
C SER A 377 -7.17 -26.27 12.67
N GLU A 378 -6.45 -26.95 11.76
CA GLU A 378 -6.37 -26.53 10.36
C GLU A 378 -7.76 -26.28 9.72
N GLU A 379 -8.83 -26.82 10.33
CA GLU A 379 -10.22 -26.55 9.99
C GLU A 379 -10.70 -25.14 10.37
N GLU A 380 -10.27 -24.61 11.51
CA GLU A 380 -10.52 -23.23 11.95
C GLU A 380 -9.85 -22.24 10.99
N LYS A 381 -8.57 -22.48 10.65
CA LYS A 381 -7.87 -21.68 9.64
C LYS A 381 -8.58 -21.73 8.29
N ALA A 382 -8.93 -22.92 7.79
CA ALA A 382 -9.64 -23.05 6.53
C ALA A 382 -11.03 -22.37 6.56
N ALA A 383 -11.72 -22.38 7.70
CA ALA A 383 -12.98 -21.66 7.86
C ALA A 383 -12.79 -20.15 7.87
N ALA A 384 -11.72 -19.65 8.52
CA ALA A 384 -11.36 -18.24 8.54
C ALA A 384 -10.95 -17.72 7.15
N ASP A 385 -10.19 -18.50 6.38
CA ASP A 385 -9.85 -18.18 4.97
C ASP A 385 -11.12 -18.03 4.12
N VAL A 386 -12.05 -18.99 4.24
CA VAL A 386 -13.35 -18.95 3.54
C VAL A 386 -14.18 -17.73 3.95
N ALA A 387 -14.19 -17.38 5.24
CA ALA A 387 -14.91 -16.20 5.73
C ALA A 387 -14.30 -14.91 5.16
N CYS A 388 -12.96 -14.80 5.18
CA CYS A 388 -12.23 -13.67 4.61
C CYS A 388 -12.50 -13.51 3.11
N LEU A 389 -12.42 -14.60 2.33
CA LEU A 389 -12.72 -14.58 0.89
C LEU A 389 -14.17 -14.18 0.59
N ARG A 390 -15.14 -14.55 1.45
CA ARG A 390 -16.53 -14.10 1.32
C ARG A 390 -16.68 -12.60 1.56
N GLU A 391 -15.98 -12.04 2.54
CA GLU A 391 -15.96 -10.60 2.78
C GLU A 391 -15.37 -9.85 1.58
N VAL A 392 -14.25 -10.33 1.02
CA VAL A 392 -13.65 -9.79 -0.22
C VAL A 392 -14.65 -9.84 -1.37
N LEU A 393 -15.27 -11.01 -1.60
CA LEU A 393 -16.25 -11.19 -2.67
C LEU A 393 -17.41 -10.20 -2.55
N ASN A 394 -17.96 -10.03 -1.35
CA ASN A 394 -19.04 -9.07 -1.11
C ASN A 394 -18.62 -7.65 -1.45
N MET A 395 -17.42 -7.22 -1.04
CA MET A 395 -16.90 -5.88 -1.34
C MET A 395 -16.65 -5.66 -2.84
N LEU A 396 -16.13 -6.66 -3.55
CA LEU A 396 -15.94 -6.60 -5.00
C LEU A 396 -17.28 -6.52 -5.74
N LEU A 397 -18.31 -7.26 -5.30
CA LEU A 397 -19.65 -7.20 -5.88
C LEU A 397 -20.31 -5.82 -5.68
N VAL A 398 -20.11 -5.21 -4.51
CA VAL A 398 -20.55 -3.82 -4.24
C VAL A 398 -19.87 -2.85 -5.21
N GLY A 399 -18.54 -2.92 -5.34
CA GLY A 399 -17.77 -2.10 -6.28
C GLY A 399 -18.22 -2.29 -7.73
N ARG A 400 -18.38 -3.55 -8.17
CA ARG A 400 -18.87 -3.92 -9.51
C ARG A 400 -20.24 -3.30 -9.81
N ASN A 401 -21.18 -3.41 -8.89
CA ASN A 401 -22.52 -2.83 -9.06
C ASN A 401 -22.46 -1.31 -9.15
N GLY A 402 -21.61 -0.67 -8.34
CA GLY A 402 -21.33 0.77 -8.42
C GLY A 402 -20.77 1.18 -9.78
N ALA A 403 -19.77 0.47 -10.29
CA ALA A 403 -19.16 0.72 -11.59
C ALA A 403 -20.16 0.54 -12.75
N ILE A 404 -20.99 -0.51 -12.72
CA ILE A 404 -22.05 -0.74 -13.72
C ILE A 404 -23.07 0.40 -13.71
N MET A 405 -23.48 0.85 -12.51
CA MET A 405 -24.41 1.98 -12.37
C MET A 405 -23.80 3.27 -12.90
N ALA A 406 -22.55 3.58 -12.55
CA ALA A 406 -21.83 4.73 -13.07
C ALA A 406 -21.73 4.69 -14.61
N ARG A 407 -21.41 3.51 -15.17
CA ARG A 407 -21.33 3.28 -16.62
C ARG A 407 -22.67 3.55 -17.30
N ARG A 408 -23.76 3.01 -16.75
CA ARG A 408 -25.11 3.24 -17.27
C ARG A 408 -25.48 4.72 -17.24
N THR A 409 -25.23 5.40 -16.12
CA THR A 409 -25.55 6.82 -15.95
C THR A 409 -24.80 7.70 -16.93
N ARG A 410 -23.48 7.48 -17.10
CA ARG A 410 -22.67 8.26 -18.05
C ARG A 410 -23.01 7.97 -19.50
N LEU A 411 -23.36 6.72 -19.84
CA LEU A 411 -23.85 6.39 -21.18
C LEU A 411 -25.14 7.15 -21.51
N TRP A 412 -26.08 7.21 -20.57
CA TRP A 412 -27.31 7.99 -20.73
C TRP A 412 -27.03 9.48 -20.88
N ARG A 413 -26.07 10.03 -20.13
CA ARG A 413 -25.62 11.42 -20.31
C ARG A 413 -25.05 11.64 -21.71
N ALA A 414 -24.20 10.75 -22.20
CA ALA A 414 -23.65 10.83 -23.56
C ALA A 414 -24.77 10.88 -24.61
N VAL A 415 -25.73 9.95 -24.54
CA VAL A 415 -26.88 9.91 -25.44
C VAL A 415 -27.75 11.18 -25.34
N ALA A 416 -28.01 11.66 -24.12
CA ALA A 416 -28.80 12.86 -23.90
C ALA A 416 -28.14 14.11 -24.50
N PHE A 417 -26.83 14.30 -24.28
CA PHE A 417 -26.09 15.41 -24.87
C PHE A 417 -25.98 15.29 -26.39
N PHE A 418 -25.84 14.08 -26.94
CA PHE A 418 -25.90 13.86 -28.38
C PHE A 418 -27.27 14.26 -28.97
N ALA A 419 -28.36 13.82 -28.35
CA ALA A 419 -29.71 14.16 -28.77
C ALA A 419 -29.97 15.68 -28.66
N ALA A 420 -29.48 16.33 -27.61
CA ALA A 420 -29.56 17.78 -27.45
C ALA A 420 -28.77 18.52 -28.55
N ALA A 421 -27.55 18.08 -28.86
CA ALA A 421 -26.76 18.64 -29.95
C ALA A 421 -27.49 18.50 -31.31
N LEU A 422 -28.07 17.34 -31.58
CA LEU A 422 -28.85 17.09 -32.79
C LEU A 422 -30.10 17.98 -32.87
N ALA A 423 -30.84 18.12 -31.76
CA ALA A 423 -32.04 18.96 -31.70
C ALA A 423 -31.71 20.45 -31.95
N VAL A 424 -30.64 20.98 -31.35
CA VAL A 424 -30.19 22.36 -31.61
C VAL A 424 -29.73 22.52 -33.06
N CYS A 425 -29.04 21.52 -33.62
CA CYS A 425 -28.62 21.54 -35.02
C CYS A 425 -29.83 21.58 -35.97
N VAL A 426 -30.81 20.68 -35.79
CA VAL A 426 -32.01 20.60 -36.63
C VAL A 426 -32.83 21.89 -36.52
N THR A 427 -33.06 22.41 -35.32
CA THR A 427 -33.82 23.67 -35.13
C THR A 427 -33.12 24.87 -35.75
N HIS A 428 -31.78 24.90 -35.74
CA HIS A 428 -31.00 25.93 -36.42
C HIS A 428 -31.10 25.81 -37.94
N VAL A 429 -30.90 24.60 -38.49
CA VAL A 429 -30.96 24.33 -39.95
C VAL A 429 -32.36 24.61 -40.52
N MET A 430 -33.40 24.25 -39.78
CA MET A 430 -34.79 24.54 -40.14
C MET A 430 -35.17 26.01 -39.94
N SER A 431 -34.23 26.87 -39.56
CA SER A 431 -34.43 28.31 -39.30
C SER A 431 -35.51 28.61 -38.24
N ILE A 432 -35.78 27.65 -37.34
CA ILE A 432 -36.77 27.79 -36.25
C ILE A 432 -36.20 28.67 -35.13
N MET A 433 -34.89 28.55 -34.85
CA MET A 433 -34.13 29.45 -33.97
C MET A 433 -32.76 29.75 -34.57
N VAL A 434 -32.61 30.94 -35.15
CA VAL A 434 -31.35 31.38 -35.77
C VAL A 434 -30.61 32.29 -34.79
N SER A 435 -29.71 31.71 -34.00
CA SER A 435 -28.77 32.43 -33.13
C SER A 435 -27.34 32.03 -33.43
N ARG A 436 -26.40 32.98 -33.34
CA ARG A 436 -24.95 32.69 -33.47
C ARG A 436 -24.46 31.74 -32.38
N TRP A 437 -25.19 31.64 -31.27
CA TRP A 437 -24.89 30.74 -30.16
C TRP A 437 -25.35 29.30 -30.39
N SER A 438 -26.24 29.05 -31.36
CA SER A 438 -26.73 27.68 -31.64
C SER A 438 -25.59 26.74 -32.02
N TRP A 439 -24.66 27.18 -32.88
CA TRP A 439 -23.49 26.38 -33.25
C TRP A 439 -22.52 26.16 -32.09
N ALA A 440 -22.35 27.16 -31.21
CA ALA A 440 -21.55 27.00 -30.00
C ALA A 440 -22.17 25.97 -29.04
N ALA A 441 -23.50 25.96 -28.90
CA ALA A 441 -24.22 24.97 -28.12
C ALA A 441 -24.11 23.55 -28.72
N VAL A 442 -24.26 23.41 -30.05
CA VAL A 442 -24.04 22.13 -30.76
C VAL A 442 -22.64 21.60 -30.49
N LEU A 443 -21.61 22.45 -30.61
CA LEU A 443 -20.22 22.07 -30.36
C LEU A 443 -20.01 21.64 -28.91
N LEU A 444 -20.50 22.44 -27.95
CA LEU A 444 -20.36 22.15 -26.52
C LEU A 444 -21.02 20.82 -26.14
N PHE A 445 -22.28 20.61 -26.55
CA PHE A 445 -22.99 19.36 -26.28
C PHE A 445 -22.35 18.16 -27.00
N GLY A 446 -21.85 18.35 -28.21
CA GLY A 446 -21.06 17.34 -28.93
C GLY A 446 -19.79 16.94 -28.17
N ILE A 447 -19.02 17.90 -27.68
CA ILE A 447 -17.80 17.65 -26.88
C ILE A 447 -18.15 16.89 -25.59
N ILE A 448 -19.18 17.33 -24.84
CA ILE A 448 -19.61 16.65 -23.61
C ILE A 448 -20.06 15.22 -23.93
N SER A 449 -20.84 15.02 -24.99
CA SER A 449 -21.29 13.69 -25.43
C SER A 449 -20.10 12.76 -25.71
N VAL A 450 -19.12 13.22 -26.49
CA VAL A 450 -17.94 12.43 -26.84
C VAL A 450 -17.10 12.13 -25.61
N ALA A 451 -16.89 13.11 -24.73
CA ALA A 451 -16.14 12.92 -23.48
C ALA A 451 -16.83 11.87 -22.59
N GLU A 452 -18.14 11.98 -22.35
CA GLU A 452 -18.90 11.00 -21.56
C GLU A 452 -18.85 9.61 -22.19
N TYR A 453 -18.93 9.52 -23.53
CA TYR A 453 -18.81 8.25 -24.24
C TYR A 453 -17.43 7.62 -24.05
N ILE A 454 -16.34 8.37 -24.23
CA ILE A 454 -14.96 7.88 -24.03
C ILE A 454 -14.78 7.39 -22.60
N LEU A 455 -15.20 8.19 -21.61
CA LEU A 455 -15.09 7.82 -20.20
C LEU A 455 -15.84 6.52 -19.88
N THR A 456 -17.03 6.39 -20.44
CA THR A 456 -17.86 5.18 -20.27
C THR A 456 -17.26 3.97 -20.97
N PHE A 457 -16.85 4.14 -22.23
CA PHE A 457 -16.46 3.04 -23.09
C PHE A 457 -15.09 2.46 -22.70
N PHE A 458 -14.10 3.31 -22.43
CA PHE A 458 -12.75 2.84 -22.11
C PHE A 458 -12.57 2.59 -20.62
N PHE A 459 -12.86 3.58 -19.77
CA PHE A 459 -12.48 3.51 -18.37
C PHE A 459 -13.47 2.74 -17.51
N LEU A 460 -14.76 3.06 -17.60
CA LEU A 460 -15.77 2.34 -16.80
C LEU A 460 -15.99 0.90 -17.28
N THR A 461 -15.82 0.63 -18.58
CA THR A 461 -15.82 -0.76 -19.07
C THR A 461 -14.61 -1.53 -18.55
N PHE A 462 -13.42 -0.93 -18.55
CA PHE A 462 -12.23 -1.54 -17.95
C PHE A 462 -12.45 -1.82 -16.47
N GLU A 463 -12.91 -0.84 -15.70
CA GLU A 463 -13.23 -1.00 -14.27
C GLU A 463 -14.25 -2.13 -14.01
N CYS A 464 -15.34 -2.18 -14.79
CA CYS A 464 -16.33 -3.27 -14.71
C CYS A 464 -15.72 -4.64 -15.04
N SER A 465 -14.85 -4.69 -16.05
CA SER A 465 -14.14 -5.91 -16.46
C SER A 465 -13.21 -6.39 -15.36
N THR A 466 -12.41 -5.49 -14.79
CA THR A 466 -11.49 -5.79 -13.69
C THR A 466 -12.23 -6.30 -12.46
N PHE A 467 -13.29 -5.62 -12.04
CA PHE A 467 -14.12 -6.12 -10.93
C PHE A 467 -14.68 -7.52 -11.21
N THR A 468 -15.08 -7.78 -12.45
CA THR A 468 -15.58 -9.10 -12.85
C THR A 468 -14.48 -10.16 -12.79
N GLU A 469 -13.27 -9.85 -13.24
CA GLU A 469 -12.14 -10.77 -13.18
C GLU A 469 -11.72 -11.10 -11.75
N LEU A 470 -11.55 -10.09 -10.89
CA LEU A 470 -11.25 -10.30 -9.48
C LEU A 470 -12.35 -11.10 -8.77
N THR A 471 -13.62 -10.88 -9.14
CA THR A 471 -14.74 -11.68 -8.63
C THR A 471 -14.60 -13.15 -9.05
N ASN A 472 -14.21 -13.43 -10.29
CA ASN A 472 -14.00 -14.79 -10.79
C ASN A 472 -12.84 -15.49 -10.06
N GLU A 473 -11.72 -14.80 -9.86
CA GLU A 473 -10.56 -15.29 -9.11
C GLU A 473 -10.93 -15.64 -7.67
N VAL A 474 -11.61 -14.74 -6.95
CA VAL A 474 -12.05 -14.98 -5.57
C VAL A 474 -13.03 -16.14 -5.48
N GLN A 475 -13.94 -16.27 -6.45
CA GLN A 475 -14.87 -17.41 -6.52
C GLN A 475 -14.13 -18.74 -6.75
N LEU A 476 -13.09 -18.74 -7.59
CA LEU A 476 -12.24 -19.90 -7.80
C LEU A 476 -11.52 -20.30 -6.51
N ASP A 477 -10.91 -19.34 -5.80
CA ASP A 477 -10.25 -19.58 -4.51
C ASP A 477 -11.23 -20.13 -3.48
N LEU A 478 -12.42 -19.54 -3.38
CA LEU A 478 -13.47 -19.99 -2.47
C LEU A 478 -13.88 -21.44 -2.76
N HIS A 479 -13.97 -21.81 -4.04
CA HIS A 479 -14.25 -23.18 -4.45
C HIS A 479 -13.13 -24.13 -4.00
N VAL A 480 -11.86 -23.78 -4.26
CA VAL A 480 -10.70 -24.59 -3.87
C VAL A 480 -10.66 -24.80 -2.35
N HIS A 481 -10.83 -23.75 -1.55
CA HIS A 481 -10.85 -23.86 -0.09
C HIS A 481 -12.02 -24.72 0.41
N THR A 482 -13.20 -24.61 -0.20
CA THR A 482 -14.38 -25.41 0.15
C THR A 482 -14.19 -26.89 -0.20
N GLN A 483 -13.59 -27.21 -1.35
CA GLN A 483 -13.27 -28.58 -1.74
C GLN A 483 -12.23 -29.21 -0.80
N ARG A 484 -11.13 -28.50 -0.53
CA ARG A 484 -10.10 -28.96 0.42
C ARG A 484 -10.69 -29.27 1.80
N LYS A 485 -11.59 -28.40 2.30
CA LYS A 485 -12.34 -28.65 3.55
C LYS A 485 -13.18 -29.93 3.47
N SER A 486 -13.93 -30.11 2.37
CA SER A 486 -14.80 -31.27 2.17
C SER A 486 -14.04 -32.59 2.06
N GLU A 487 -12.92 -32.60 1.33
CA GLU A 487 -12.03 -33.76 1.22
C GLU A 487 -11.43 -34.16 2.56
N ARG A 488 -11.00 -33.18 3.36
CA ARG A 488 -10.47 -33.41 4.72
C ARG A 488 -11.52 -34.02 5.65
N LEU A 489 -12.76 -33.50 5.62
CA LEU A 489 -13.87 -34.07 6.39
C LEU A 489 -14.15 -35.52 5.99
N ARG A 490 -14.13 -35.82 4.68
CA ARG A 490 -14.27 -37.19 4.17
C ARG A 490 -13.11 -38.09 4.61
N ALA A 491 -11.87 -37.58 4.62
CA ALA A 491 -10.70 -38.33 5.07
C ALA A 491 -10.74 -38.64 6.57
N LYS A 492 -11.21 -37.70 7.41
CA LYS A 492 -11.44 -37.93 8.84
C LYS A 492 -12.54 -38.99 9.07
N ALA A 493 -13.67 -38.87 8.36
CA ALA A 493 -14.77 -39.84 8.45
C ALA A 493 -14.41 -41.26 7.96
N ARG A 494 -13.35 -41.42 7.16
CA ARG A 494 -12.82 -42.73 6.76
C ARG A 494 -11.86 -43.35 7.78
N LYS A 495 -11.30 -42.53 8.69
CA LYS A 495 -10.35 -42.95 9.73
C LYS A 495 -11.02 -43.22 11.07
N ALA A 496 -12.21 -42.64 11.31
CA ALA A 496 -13.12 -42.97 12.39
C ALA A 496 -13.99 -44.17 12.01
#